data_AF-A0A101H3J8-F1
#
_entry.id   AF-A0A101H3J8-F1
#
_cell.length_a   1.000
_cell.length_b   1.000
_cell.length_c   1.000
_cell.angle_alpha   90.00
_cell.angle_beta   90.00
_cell.angle_gamma   90.00
#
_symmetry.space_group_name_H-M   'P 1'
#
loop_
_entity.id
_entity.type
_entity.pdbx_description
1 polymer ?
#
loop_
_entity_poly.entity_id
_entity_poly.type
_entity_poly.pdbx_seq_one_letter_code
_entity_poly.pdbx_strand_id
1 'polypeptide(L)' 'MIHAIRKKVKIDSDGLIQIYVPEFKPGTIADVIVLAQSDTRKKRSFTSIIGKGQGCFARAEEADAFIRKERESWE' A
#
# COMPACT_ATOMS: atom_id res chain seq x y z
N MET A 1 29.66 22.96 0.10
CA MET A 1 29.23 21.70 -0.56
C MET A 1 28.20 21.05 0.36
N ILE A 2 26.95 20.92 -0.07
CA ILE A 2 25.87 20.41 0.79
C ILE A 2 25.86 18.88 0.65
N HIS A 3 26.10 18.14 1.74
CA HIS A 3 25.94 16.68 1.76
C HIS A 3 24.47 16.37 2.07
N ALA A 4 23.75 15.83 1.08
CA ALA A 4 22.34 15.45 1.22
C ALA A 4 22.22 13.93 1.38
N ILE A 5 21.60 13.50 2.48
CA ILE A 5 21.36 12.08 2.78
C ILE A 5 19.86 11.82 2.75
N ARG A 6 19.43 10.94 1.83
CA ARG A 6 18.03 10.51 1.72
C ARG A 6 17.86 9.11 2.30
N LYS A 7 17.27 9.01 3.49
CA LYS A 7 17.02 7.74 4.19
C LYS A 7 15.51 7.50 4.32
N LYS A 8 15.06 6.28 4.00
CA LYS A 8 13.68 5.87 4.31
C LYS A 8 13.61 5.53 5.79
N VAL A 9 12.65 6.14 6.48
CA VAL A 9 12.40 5.91 7.90
C VAL A 9 10.91 5.62 8.09
N LYS A 10 10.61 4.71 9.01
CA LYS A 10 9.25 4.42 9.43
C LYS A 10 8.94 5.30 10.64
N ILE A 11 7.79 5.96 10.60
CA ILE A 11 7.28 6.72 11.74
C ILE A 11 6.75 5.70 12.74
N ASP A 12 7.22 5.77 13.99
CA ASP A 12 6.72 4.89 15.06
C ASP A 12 5.29 5.28 15.48
N SER A 13 4.64 4.43 16.27
CA SER A 13 3.28 4.60 16.80
C SER A 13 3.06 5.95 17.52
N ASP A 14 4.10 6.52 18.12
CA ASP A 14 4.05 7.83 18.79
C ASP A 14 4.41 9.01 17.87
N GLY A 15 4.59 8.80 16.57
CA GLY A 15 5.00 9.84 15.63
C GLY A 15 6.50 10.13 15.65
N LEU A 16 7.29 9.38 16.43
CA LEU A 16 8.73 9.56 16.55
C LEU A 16 9.46 9.13 15.26
N ILE A 17 10.36 9.99 14.79
CA ILE A 17 11.27 9.69 13.67
C ILE A 17 12.70 9.64 14.22
N GLN A 18 13.31 8.46 14.21
CA GLN A 18 14.72 8.29 14.58
C GLN A 18 15.58 8.20 13.31
N ILE A 19 16.56 9.09 13.19
CA ILE A 19 17.52 9.10 12.09
C ILE A 19 18.91 9.05 12.70
N TYR A 20 19.62 7.95 12.50
CA TYR A 20 21.03 7.82 12.84
C TYR A 20 21.90 7.99 11.60
N VAL A 21 22.79 8.99 11.64
CA VAL A 21 23.74 9.33 10.57
C VAL A 21 25.14 9.50 11.19
N PRO A 22 25.99 8.46 11.17
CA PRO A 22 27.31 8.50 11.80
C PRO A 22 28.31 9.41 11.06
N GLU A 23 27.99 9.83 9.84
CA GLU A 23 28.85 10.65 8.99
C GLU A 23 28.90 12.13 9.43
N PHE A 24 27.93 12.58 10.24
CA PHE A 24 27.92 13.95 10.75
C PHE A 24 28.73 14.07 12.04
N LYS A 25 29.56 15.12 12.07
CA LYS A 25 30.33 15.46 13.27
C LYS A 25 29.48 16.27 14.25
N PRO A 26 29.73 16.15 15.57
CA PRO A 26 29.11 17.02 16.56
C PRO A 26 29.31 18.50 16.23
N GLY A 27 28.26 19.31 16.35
CA GLY A 27 28.27 20.74 16.01
C GLY A 27 27.88 21.05 14.55
N THR A 28 27.58 20.04 13.74
CA THR A 28 27.04 20.25 12.38
C THR A 28 25.58 20.66 12.45
N ILE A 29 25.21 21.75 11.76
CA ILE A 29 23.82 22.15 11.56
C ILE A 29 23.30 21.46 10.30
N ALA A 30 22.13 20.81 10.40
CA ALA A 30 21.51 20.09 9.30
C ALA A 30 20.01 20.39 9.22
N ASP A 31 19.52 20.60 8.00
CA ASP A 31 18.09 20.75 7.72
C ASP A 31 17.45 19.38 7.47
N VAL A 32 16.31 19.12 8.12
CA VAL A 32 15.57 17.87 7.98
C VAL A 32 14.26 18.13 7.23
N ILE A 33 14.12 17.49 6.06
CA ILE A 33 12.89 17.54 5.25
C ILE A 33 12.17 16.20 5.34
N VAL A 34 10.98 16.20 5.94
CA VAL A 34 10.14 15.00 6.08
C VAL A 34 9.08 14.99 4.98
N LEU A 35 9.12 13.99 4.11
CA LEU A 35 8.11 13.76 3.08
C LEU A 35 7.30 12.51 3.44
N ALA A 36 6.11 12.71 4.00
CA ALA A 36 5.19 11.62 4.28
C ALA A 36 4.60 11.09 2.96
N GLN A 37 4.88 9.84 2.62
CA GLN A 37 4.12 9.16 1.58
C GLN A 37 2.76 8.79 2.19
N SER A 38 1.71 9.51 1.82
CA SER A 38 0.35 9.07 2.10
C SER A 38 0.13 7.76 1.36
N ASP A 39 -0.02 6.65 2.10
CA ASP A 39 -0.36 5.38 1.49
C ASP A 39 -1.77 5.50 0.89
N THR A 40 -1.86 5.83 -0.39
CA THR A 40 -3.10 5.93 -1.16
C THR A 40 -3.69 4.55 -1.48
N ARG A 41 -3.26 3.49 -0.78
CA ARG A 41 -3.98 2.23 -0.75
C ARG A 41 -5.36 2.50 -0.16
N LYS A 42 -6.32 2.79 -1.05
CA LYS A 42 -7.75 2.85 -0.74
C LYS A 42 -8.04 1.68 0.19
N LYS A 43 -8.35 1.96 1.46
CA LYS A 43 -8.82 0.95 2.40
C LYS A 43 -10.01 0.30 1.72
N ARG A 44 -9.83 -0.93 1.23
CA ARG A 44 -10.93 -1.71 0.64
C ARG A 44 -11.89 -1.97 1.80
N SER A 45 -12.94 -1.16 1.89
CA SER A 45 -14.00 -1.37 2.86
C SER A 45 -14.59 -2.77 2.68
N PHE A 46 -15.01 -3.44 3.74
CA PHE A 46 -15.74 -4.70 3.62
C PHE A 46 -17.00 -4.52 2.75
N THR A 47 -17.62 -3.35 2.78
CA THR A 47 -18.74 -2.99 1.90
C THR A 47 -18.34 -2.92 0.43
N SER A 48 -17.06 -2.71 0.11
CA SER A 48 -16.57 -2.70 -1.28
C SER A 48 -16.52 -4.08 -1.93
N ILE A 49 -16.78 -5.14 -1.15
CA ILE A 49 -16.85 -6.55 -1.56
C ILE A 49 -18.30 -6.96 -1.87
N ILE A 50 -19.31 -6.25 -1.35
CA ILE A 50 -20.73 -6.55 -1.60
C ILE A 50 -21.01 -6.43 -3.10
N GLY A 51 -21.55 -7.49 -3.72
CA GLY A 51 -21.81 -7.57 -5.16
C GLY A 51 -20.58 -7.90 -6.03
N LYS A 52 -19.40 -8.11 -5.42
CA LYS A 52 -18.16 -8.53 -6.12
C LYS A 52 -17.69 -9.93 -5.73
N GLY A 53 -18.47 -10.66 -4.95
CA GLY A 53 -18.21 -12.07 -4.69
C GLY A 53 -18.26 -12.83 -6.01
N GLN A 54 -17.24 -13.65 -6.29
CA GLN A 54 -17.32 -14.64 -7.37
C GLN A 54 -18.53 -15.54 -7.08
N GLY A 55 -19.58 -15.41 -7.89
CA GLY A 55 -20.86 -16.10 -7.67
C GLY A 55 -22.09 -15.18 -7.55
N CYS A 56 -21.92 -13.87 -7.32
CA CYS A 56 -23.04 -12.91 -7.36
C CYS A 56 -23.29 -12.46 -8.81
N PHE A 57 -23.83 -13.34 -9.62
CA PHE A 57 -24.21 -13.04 -11.00
C PHE A 57 -25.47 -12.17 -11.02
N ALA A 58 -25.45 -11.10 -11.82
CA ALA A 58 -26.61 -10.21 -11.93
C ALA A 58 -27.71 -10.83 -12.79
N ARG A 59 -27.35 -11.77 -13.67
CA ARG A 59 -28.26 -12.46 -14.59
C ARG A 59 -27.91 -13.95 -14.72
N ALA A 60 -28.89 -14.76 -15.08
CA ALA A 60 -28.72 -16.21 -15.20
C ALA A 60 -27.67 -16.60 -16.23
N GLU A 61 -27.55 -15.83 -17.32
CA GLU A 61 -26.60 -16.08 -18.42
C GLU A 61 -25.15 -15.89 -17.98
N GLU A 62 -24.88 -14.99 -17.03
CA GLU A 62 -23.54 -14.76 -16.48
C GLU A 62 -23.11 -15.94 -15.60
N ALA A 63 -24.06 -16.52 -14.85
CA ALA A 63 -23.82 -17.73 -14.06
C ALA A 63 -23.52 -18.93 -14.95
N ASP A 64 -24.31 -19.11 -16.01
CA ASP A 64 -24.14 -20.22 -16.96
C ASP A 64 -22.80 -20.14 -17.71
N ALA A 65 -22.41 -18.94 -18.13
CA ALA A 65 -21.11 -18.69 -18.75
C ALA A 65 -19.93 -19.00 -17.80
N PHE A 66 -20.06 -18.67 -16.52
CA PHE A 66 -19.05 -19.00 -15.51
C PHE A 66 -18.94 -20.51 -15.28
N ILE A 67 -20.06 -21.20 -15.09
CA ILE A 67 -20.08 -22.66 -14.86
C ILE A 67 -19.51 -23.41 -16.06
N ARG A 68 -19.83 -23.00 -17.29
CA ARG A 68 -19.27 -23.61 -18.50
C ARG A 68 -17.76 -23.45 -18.57
N LYS A 69 -17.24 -22.25 -18.28
CA LYS A 69 -15.80 -21.97 -18.25
C LYS A 69 -15.07 -22.81 -17.19
N GLU A 70 -15.66 -23.00 -16.01
CA GLU A 70 -15.11 -23.88 -14.97
C GLU A 70 -15.14 -25.35 -15.39
N ARG A 71 -16.18 -25.79 -16.11
CA ARG A 71 -16.25 -27.17 -16.62
C ARG A 71 -15.20 -27.44 -17.69
N GLU A 72 -15.01 -26.50 -18.62
CA GLU A 72 -14.00 -26.58 -19.67
C GLU A 72 -12.57 -26.56 -19.13
N SER A 73 -12.32 -25.98 -17.95
CA SER A 73 -10.99 -25.96 -17.34
C SER A 73 -10.61 -27.25 -16.61
N TRP A 74 -11.57 -28.16 -16.43
CA TRP A 74 -11.39 -29.45 -15.76
C TRP A 74 -11.24 -30.61 -16.75
N GLU A 75 -11.49 -30.39 -18.04
CA GLU A 75 -11.16 -31.31 -19.14
C GLU A 75 -9.76 -31.01 -19.71
#